data_AF-A0A3M7S9H5-F1
#
_entry.id   AF-A0A3M7S9H5-F1
#
_cell.length_a   1.000
_cell.length_b   1.000
_cell.length_c   1.000
_cell.angle_alpha   90.00
_cell.angle_beta   90.00
_cell.angle_gamma   90.00
#
_symmetry.space_group_name_H-M   'P 1'
#
loop_
_entity.id
_entity.type
_entity.pdbx_description
1 polymer ?
#
loop_
_entity_poly.entity_id
_entity_poly.type
_entity_poly.pdbx_seq_one_letter_code
_entity_poly.pdbx_strand_id
1 'polypeptide(L)'
;MLYEIVFNCKPNLGNEKKFVETSYENDKAVENEIIVEQVVQPVVEQVVEPIVEQVVEPVEPATKSRKLVSLNLEKAAKKIEEKHNKKRNKRTLEFDVGDKVSVLIPRIDRGGSDLPRLPGFISRKSGEFYAIVTELGILNDCLRVGDLEMYHGPLYFDYKSIKSRLPLRKAAMLVTSVQRI
;
A
#
# COMPACT_ATOMS: atom_id res chain seq x y z
N MET A 1 12.36 34.53 -8.15
CA MET A 1 13.08 33.26 -7.89
C MET A 1 12.59 32.72 -6.56
N LEU A 2 12.36 31.41 -6.45
CA LEU A 2 12.86 30.53 -5.37
C LEU A 2 12.00 29.26 -5.28
N TYR A 3 12.69 28.15 -5.05
CA TYR A 3 12.47 26.86 -5.71
C TYR A 3 11.42 25.97 -5.05
N GLU A 4 10.96 25.06 -5.89
CA GLU A 4 10.25 23.82 -5.60
C GLU A 4 11.06 22.91 -4.66
N ILE A 5 10.39 22.30 -3.67
CA ILE A 5 10.94 21.14 -2.96
C ILE A 5 9.95 19.99 -3.14
N VAL A 6 10.22 19.20 -4.18
CA VAL A 6 9.69 17.86 -4.38
C VAL A 6 10.39 16.89 -3.43
N PHE A 7 9.64 16.23 -2.55
CA PHE A 7 10.14 15.05 -1.83
C PHE A 7 9.48 13.77 -2.33
N ASN A 8 10.28 13.06 -3.12
CA ASN A 8 10.05 11.74 -3.67
C ASN A 8 10.25 10.68 -2.56
N CYS A 9 9.23 10.46 -1.72
CA CYS A 9 9.35 9.51 -0.61
C CYS A 9 9.06 8.07 -1.08
N LYS A 10 9.97 7.41 -1.80
CA LYS A 10 9.87 5.94 -1.91
C LYS A 10 10.41 5.26 -0.65
N PRO A 11 9.63 4.42 0.06
CA PRO A 11 10.19 3.21 0.64
C PRO A 11 10.34 2.20 -0.51
N ASN A 12 11.56 1.78 -0.81
CA ASN A 12 11.76 0.65 -1.71
C ASN A 12 11.10 -0.60 -1.11
N LEU A 13 9.91 -0.96 -1.59
CA LEU A 13 9.39 -2.32 -1.82
C LEU A 13 7.87 -2.26 -2.09
N GLY A 14 7.48 -2.25 -3.37
CA GLY A 14 6.16 -2.69 -3.86
C GLY A 14 4.92 -1.96 -3.31
N ASN A 15 4.30 -1.17 -4.19
CA ASN A 15 2.93 -0.63 -4.09
C ASN A 15 2.66 0.44 -3.02
N GLU A 16 3.08 1.67 -3.31
CA GLU A 16 2.58 2.87 -2.65
C GLU A 16 1.24 3.33 -3.26
N LYS A 17 0.13 3.12 -2.54
CA LYS A 17 -1.04 4.00 -2.68
C LYS A 17 -0.89 5.14 -1.67
N LYS A 18 -0.56 6.33 -2.16
CA LYS A 18 -0.63 7.59 -1.39
C LYS A 18 -1.88 8.36 -1.79
N PHE A 19 -2.50 9.02 -0.83
CA PHE A 19 -3.59 9.96 -1.07
C PHE A 19 -3.08 11.12 -1.93
N VAL A 20 -3.76 11.35 -3.06
CA VAL A 20 -3.60 12.54 -3.89
C VAL A 20 -4.82 13.41 -3.62
N GLU A 21 -4.63 14.50 -2.87
CA GLU A 21 -5.60 15.59 -2.82
C GLU A 21 -5.29 16.52 -3.99
N THR A 22 -6.23 16.64 -4.93
CA THR A 22 -6.21 17.65 -5.98
C THR A 22 -7.16 18.77 -5.57
N SER A 23 -6.63 19.92 -5.20
CA SER A 23 -7.42 21.16 -5.14
C SER A 23 -7.47 21.74 -6.55
N TYR A 24 -8.66 21.76 -7.14
CA TYR A 24 -8.94 22.40 -8.43
C TYR A 24 -9.23 23.88 -8.19
N GLU A 25 -8.43 24.78 -8.76
CA GLU A 25 -8.91 26.10 -9.13
C GLU A 25 -9.45 26.00 -10.55
N ASN A 26 -10.75 26.25 -10.68
CA ASN A 26 -11.42 26.41 -11.96
C ASN A 26 -10.86 27.65 -12.68
N ASP A 27 -10.60 27.50 -13.98
CA ASP A 27 -11.04 28.40 -15.05
C ASP A 27 -10.06 28.36 -16.23
N LYS A 28 -10.41 27.59 -17.27
CA LYS A 28 -10.74 28.12 -18.60
C LYS A 28 -10.89 27.00 -19.62
N ALA A 29 -12.07 27.05 -20.25
CA ALA A 29 -12.50 26.24 -21.36
C ALA A 29 -11.52 26.29 -22.55
N VAL A 30 -11.28 25.14 -23.16
CA VAL A 30 -11.21 25.01 -24.62
C VAL A 30 -11.80 23.64 -24.95
N GLU A 31 -13.05 23.67 -25.37
CA GLU A 31 -13.73 22.64 -26.14
C GLU A 31 -12.92 22.36 -27.41
N ASN A 32 -12.93 21.11 -27.91
CA ASN A 32 -13.15 20.79 -29.32
C ASN A 32 -13.04 19.28 -29.56
N GLU A 33 -14.23 18.68 -29.58
CA GLU A 33 -14.78 17.86 -30.66
C GLU A 33 -14.00 16.64 -31.22
N ILE A 34 -14.65 15.51 -30.95
CA ILE A 34 -14.66 14.21 -31.60
C ILE A 34 -14.77 14.31 -33.13
N ILE A 35 -13.99 13.54 -33.89
CA ILE A 35 -14.39 13.00 -35.19
C ILE A 35 -13.95 11.53 -35.33
N VAL A 36 -14.95 10.66 -35.50
CA VAL A 36 -14.88 9.27 -35.98
C VAL A 36 -15.53 9.29 -37.36
N GLU A 37 -14.86 8.83 -38.42
CA GLU A 37 -15.45 8.36 -39.70
C GLU A 37 -14.31 7.79 -40.57
N GLN A 38 -14.27 6.47 -40.79
CA GLN A 38 -14.90 5.68 -41.89
C GLN A 38 -14.04 5.57 -43.17
N VAL A 39 -13.67 4.31 -43.45
CA VAL A 39 -13.86 3.54 -44.70
C VAL A 39 -13.79 4.30 -46.03
N VAL A 40 -12.86 3.91 -46.92
CA VAL A 40 -13.06 3.51 -48.35
C VAL A 40 -11.69 3.11 -48.97
N GLN A 41 -11.61 1.92 -49.60
CA GLN A 41 -10.57 1.52 -50.58
C GLN A 41 -11.06 1.83 -52.02
N PRO A 42 -10.17 1.93 -53.02
CA PRO A 42 -10.03 0.78 -53.95
C PRO A 42 -8.62 0.53 -54.56
N VAL A 43 -8.28 -0.77 -54.72
CA VAL A 43 -7.85 -1.55 -55.93
C VAL A 43 -7.23 -0.73 -57.12
N VAL A 44 -6.13 -1.03 -57.83
CA VAL A 44 -5.32 -2.22 -58.25
C VAL A 44 -3.90 -1.71 -58.65
N GLU A 45 -2.82 -2.49 -58.52
CA GLU A 45 -1.91 -2.87 -59.64
C GLU A 45 -0.75 -3.77 -59.16
N GLN A 46 -0.60 -4.91 -59.85
CA GLN A 46 0.38 -5.97 -59.59
C GLN A 46 1.74 -5.62 -60.17
N VAL A 47 2.84 -5.77 -59.42
CA VAL A 47 4.16 -6.08 -60.01
C VAL A 47 5.02 -6.91 -59.02
N VAL A 48 5.12 -8.21 -59.32
CA VAL A 48 6.28 -9.13 -59.17
C VAL A 48 6.92 -9.35 -57.79
N GLU A 49 6.75 -10.58 -57.28
CA GLU A 49 7.48 -11.17 -56.15
C GLU A 49 8.99 -11.25 -56.41
N PRO A 50 9.81 -11.20 -55.36
CA PRO A 50 10.74 -12.30 -55.18
C PRO A 50 10.47 -13.00 -53.86
N ILE A 51 10.38 -14.33 -53.97
CA ILE A 51 10.36 -15.31 -52.90
C ILE A 51 11.46 -14.96 -51.88
N VAL A 52 11.06 -14.39 -50.75
CA VAL A 52 11.88 -14.44 -49.54
C VAL A 52 11.42 -15.70 -48.83
N GLU A 53 12.22 -16.76 -48.96
CA GLU A 53 12.23 -17.87 -48.03
C GLU A 53 12.50 -17.28 -46.63
N GLN A 54 11.45 -16.80 -45.97
CA GLN A 54 11.50 -16.54 -44.55
C GLN A 54 11.61 -17.90 -43.89
N VAL A 55 12.87 -18.28 -43.64
CA VAL A 55 13.24 -19.18 -42.57
C VAL A 55 12.48 -18.70 -41.33
N VAL A 56 11.36 -19.36 -41.05
CA VAL A 56 10.66 -19.20 -39.78
C VAL A 56 11.57 -19.82 -38.75
N GLU A 57 12.47 -19.00 -38.21
CA GLU A 57 13.15 -19.33 -36.97
C GLU A 57 12.06 -19.69 -35.94
N PRO A 58 12.17 -20.84 -35.25
CA PRO A 58 11.18 -21.22 -34.27
C PRO A 58 11.21 -20.20 -33.13
N VAL A 59 10.20 -19.34 -33.06
CA VAL A 59 9.99 -18.41 -31.94
C VAL A 59 9.96 -19.24 -30.65
N GLU A 60 11.04 -19.11 -29.90
CA GLU A 60 11.40 -19.99 -28.79
C GLU A 60 10.27 -20.09 -27.74
N PRO A 61 10.02 -21.30 -27.18
CA PRO A 61 9.01 -21.52 -26.14
C PRO A 61 9.28 -20.75 -24.83
N ALA A 62 10.45 -20.12 -24.70
CA ALA A 62 10.90 -19.37 -23.53
C ALA A 62 10.03 -18.16 -23.19
N THR A 63 9.38 -17.52 -24.17
CA THR A 63 8.54 -16.33 -23.92
C THR A 63 7.17 -16.70 -23.35
N LYS A 64 6.59 -17.82 -23.80
CA LYS A 64 5.32 -18.35 -23.28
C LYS A 64 5.47 -18.89 -21.86
N SER A 65 6.58 -19.58 -21.58
CA SER A 65 6.86 -20.11 -20.24
C SER A 65 7.06 -18.98 -19.22
N ARG A 66 7.77 -17.89 -19.57
CA ARG A 66 7.92 -16.72 -18.69
C ARG A 66 6.59 -16.05 -18.32
N LYS A 67 5.68 -15.88 -19.29
CA LYS A 67 4.33 -15.33 -19.05
C LYS A 67 3.48 -16.24 -18.16
N LEU A 68 3.60 -17.56 -18.32
CA LEU A 68 2.90 -18.52 -17.46
C LEU A 68 3.44 -18.47 -16.02
N VAL A 69 4.75 -18.38 -15.87
CA VAL A 69 5.41 -18.26 -14.56
C VAL A 69 4.97 -16.98 -13.86
N SER A 70 4.95 -15.82 -14.54
CA SER A 70 4.49 -14.56 -13.93
C SER A 70 3.03 -14.64 -13.47
N LEU A 71 2.13 -15.20 -14.28
CA LEU A 71 0.73 -15.40 -13.90
C LEU A 71 0.58 -16.34 -12.69
N ASN A 72 1.39 -17.40 -12.63
CA ASN A 72 1.37 -18.32 -11.51
C ASN A 72 1.91 -17.69 -10.23
N LEU A 73 2.96 -16.86 -10.34
CA LEU A 73 3.48 -16.07 -9.22
C LEU A 73 2.44 -15.07 -8.70
N GLU A 74 1.75 -14.34 -9.58
CA GLU A 74 0.66 -13.43 -9.18
C GLU A 74 -0.49 -14.17 -8.50
N LYS A 75 -0.92 -15.31 -9.04
CA LYS A 75 -1.96 -16.15 -8.43
C LYS A 75 -1.52 -16.67 -7.07
N ALA A 76 -0.25 -17.08 -6.93
CA ALA A 76 0.30 -17.52 -5.66
C ALA A 76 0.35 -16.38 -4.64
N ALA A 77 0.80 -15.19 -5.04
CA ALA A 77 0.83 -14.00 -4.20
C ALA A 77 -0.57 -13.62 -3.69
N LYS A 78 -1.57 -13.57 -4.59
CA LYS A 78 -2.98 -13.31 -4.22
C LYS A 78 -3.51 -14.36 -3.23
N LYS A 79 -3.23 -15.66 -3.46
CA LYS A 79 -3.63 -16.73 -2.53
C LYS A 79 -2.99 -16.58 -1.15
N ILE A 80 -1.74 -16.14 -1.07
CA ILE A 80 -1.05 -15.89 0.21
C ILE A 80 -1.69 -14.69 0.92
N GLU A 81 -1.92 -13.59 0.21
CA GLU A 81 -2.57 -12.39 0.73
C GLU A 81 -3.98 -12.70 1.25
N GLU A 82 -4.80 -13.38 0.46
CA GLU A 82 -6.16 -13.79 0.87
C GLU A 82 -6.15 -14.70 2.09
N LYS A 83 -5.24 -15.69 2.16
CA LYS A 83 -5.12 -16.56 3.33
C LYS A 83 -4.71 -15.78 4.57
N HIS A 84 -3.81 -14.81 4.42
CA HIS A 84 -3.39 -13.94 5.51
C HIS A 84 -4.55 -13.06 6.00
N ASN A 85 -5.31 -12.45 5.08
CA ASN A 85 -6.47 -11.62 5.39
C ASN A 85 -7.59 -12.44 6.03
N LYS A 86 -7.91 -13.64 5.51
CA LYS A 86 -8.91 -14.55 6.09
C LYS A 86 -8.58 -14.99 7.52
N LYS A 87 -7.29 -15.22 7.85
CA LYS A 87 -6.85 -15.53 9.22
C LYS A 87 -6.94 -14.33 10.16
N ARG A 88 -6.84 -13.10 9.63
CA ARG A 88 -6.96 -11.85 10.38
C ARG A 88 -8.37 -11.25 10.40
N ASN A 89 -9.33 -11.82 9.65
CA ASN A 89 -10.77 -11.51 9.73
C ASN A 89 -11.39 -12.01 11.05
N LYS A 90 -10.81 -11.61 12.19
CA LYS A 90 -11.56 -11.58 13.44
C LYS A 90 -12.58 -10.46 13.25
N ARG A 91 -13.87 -10.84 13.21
CA ARG A 91 -15.11 -10.03 13.21
C ARG A 91 -14.91 -8.56 12.83
N THR A 92 -15.56 -8.13 11.74
CA THR A 92 -15.81 -6.73 11.33
C THR A 92 -15.98 -5.77 12.52
N LEU A 93 -14.85 -5.36 13.11
CA LEU A 93 -14.78 -4.40 14.19
C LEU A 93 -14.37 -3.12 13.50
N GLU A 94 -15.34 -2.24 13.32
CA GLU A 94 -15.03 -0.88 12.98
C GLU A 94 -14.57 -0.19 14.26
N PHE A 95 -13.49 0.57 14.15
CA PHE A 95 -12.99 1.38 15.25
C PHE A 95 -13.26 2.84 14.96
N ASP A 96 -13.48 3.61 16.02
CA ASP A 96 -13.64 5.05 15.98
C ASP A 96 -12.43 5.78 16.57
N VAL A 97 -12.36 7.08 16.29
CA VAL A 97 -11.26 7.93 16.78
C VAL A 97 -11.41 8.08 18.29
N GLY A 98 -10.34 7.76 19.03
CA GLY A 98 -10.34 7.74 20.49
C GLY A 98 -10.48 6.34 21.11
N ASP A 99 -10.76 5.31 20.32
CA ASP A 99 -10.83 3.94 20.84
C ASP A 99 -9.47 3.42 21.30
N LYS A 100 -9.51 2.57 22.34
CA LYS A 100 -8.34 1.87 22.88
C LYS A 100 -8.08 0.61 22.08
N VAL A 101 -6.91 0.57 21.45
CA VAL A 101 -6.49 -0.54 20.60
C VAL A 101 -5.10 -1.03 20.97
N SER A 102 -4.82 -2.28 20.62
CA SER A 102 -3.50 -2.89 20.69
C SER A 102 -3.06 -3.28 19.29
N VAL A 103 -1.85 -2.90 18.94
CA VAL A 103 -1.21 -3.20 17.66
C VAL A 103 -0.38 -4.47 17.81
N LEU A 104 -0.53 -5.41 16.90
CA LEU A 104 0.34 -6.59 16.82
C LEU A 104 1.70 -6.22 16.22
N ILE A 105 2.79 -6.46 16.95
CA ILE A 105 4.15 -6.24 16.44
C ILE A 105 4.62 -7.50 15.69
N PRO A 106 5.03 -7.37 14.41
CA PRO A 106 5.59 -8.49 13.65
C PRO A 106 6.83 -9.08 14.34
N ARG A 107 7.01 -10.40 14.23
CA ARG A 107 8.16 -11.09 14.85
C ARG A 107 9.52 -10.56 14.38
N ILE A 108 9.61 -10.07 13.14
CA ILE A 108 10.84 -9.48 12.57
C ILE A 108 11.24 -8.17 13.24
N ASP A 109 10.25 -7.41 13.73
CA ASP A 109 10.44 -6.10 14.35
C ASP A 109 10.51 -6.19 15.88
N ARG A 110 10.38 -7.40 16.42
CA ARG A 110 10.31 -7.69 17.85
C ARG A 110 11.62 -8.28 18.35
N GLY A 111 12.26 -7.62 19.32
CA GLY A 111 13.33 -8.20 20.10
C GLY A 111 12.83 -9.34 21.00
N GLY A 112 13.71 -10.23 21.45
CA GLY A 112 13.33 -11.37 22.28
C GLY A 112 12.67 -10.99 23.61
N SER A 113 12.96 -9.78 24.10
CA SER A 113 12.36 -9.20 25.31
C SER A 113 11.11 -8.36 25.06
N ASP A 114 10.81 -8.03 23.81
CA ASP A 114 9.78 -7.05 23.47
C ASP A 114 8.38 -7.65 23.57
N LEU A 115 7.43 -6.83 24.01
CA LEU A 115 6.03 -7.26 24.08
C LEU A 115 5.51 -7.55 22.67
N PRO A 116 4.68 -8.60 22.50
CA PRO A 116 4.07 -8.93 21.21
C PRO A 116 3.08 -7.86 20.74
N ARG A 117 2.60 -7.01 21.65
CA ARG A 117 1.52 -6.06 21.41
C ARG A 117 1.83 -4.72 22.03
N LEU A 118 1.45 -3.68 21.32
CA LEU A 118 1.66 -2.29 21.71
C LEU A 118 0.30 -1.61 21.92
N PRO A 119 -0.03 -1.19 23.15
CA PRO A 119 -1.29 -0.50 23.41
C PRO A 119 -1.23 0.97 22.94
N GLY A 120 -2.37 1.50 22.51
CA GLY A 120 -2.50 2.88 22.04
C GLY A 120 -3.95 3.30 21.77
N PHE A 121 -4.08 4.52 21.25
CA PHE A 121 -5.35 5.12 20.83
C PHE A 121 -5.36 5.39 19.33
N ILE A 122 -6.54 5.38 18.73
CA ILE A 122 -6.71 5.82 17.34
C ILE A 122 -6.79 7.34 17.30
N SER A 123 -5.89 7.98 16.55
CA SER A 123 -5.92 9.44 16.34
C SER A 123 -6.69 9.87 15.11
N ARG A 124 -6.59 9.10 14.02
CA ARG A 124 -7.19 9.42 12.73
C ARG A 124 -7.62 8.15 12.02
N LYS A 125 -8.76 8.23 11.34
CA LYS A 125 -9.31 7.21 10.45
C LYS A 125 -9.36 7.77 9.04
N SER A 126 -8.81 7.02 8.08
CA SER A 126 -8.85 7.33 6.64
C SER A 126 -9.24 6.07 5.88
N GLY A 127 -10.55 5.86 5.70
CA GLY A 127 -11.09 4.64 5.11
C GLY A 127 -10.79 3.41 5.98
N GLU A 128 -10.07 2.44 5.43
CA GLU A 128 -9.68 1.19 6.11
C GLU A 128 -8.40 1.32 6.95
N PHE A 129 -7.75 2.48 6.92
CA PHE A 129 -6.48 2.72 7.59
C PHE A 129 -6.64 3.62 8.82
N TYR A 130 -5.88 3.29 9.86
CA TYR A 130 -5.92 3.93 11.17
C TYR A 130 -4.52 4.40 11.56
N ALA A 131 -4.44 5.64 12.03
CA ALA A 131 -3.23 6.20 12.62
C ALA A 131 -3.30 6.06 14.14
N ILE A 132 -2.21 5.55 14.74
CA ILE A 132 -2.22 5.14 16.15
C ILE A 132 -1.23 5.95 16.96
N VAL A 133 -1.68 6.36 18.12
CA VAL A 133 -0.90 7.11 19.12
C VAL A 133 -0.65 6.20 20.29
N THR A 134 0.61 6.06 20.62
CA THR A 134 1.09 5.32 21.78
C THR A 134 1.63 6.32 22.78
N GLU A 135 1.88 5.88 24.01
CA GLU A 135 2.48 6.70 25.07
C GLU A 135 3.78 7.38 24.63
N LEU A 136 4.54 6.70 23.76
CA LEU A 136 5.83 7.15 23.28
C LEU A 136 5.73 8.14 22.12
N GLY A 137 4.61 8.14 21.41
CA GLY A 137 4.44 8.90 20.17
C GLY A 137 3.46 8.29 19.17
N ILE A 138 3.28 9.02 18.07
CA ILE A 138 2.47 8.64 16.92
C ILE A 138 3.25 7.66 16.05
N LEU A 139 2.64 6.54 15.70
CA LEU A 139 3.22 5.59 14.77
C LEU A 139 3.28 6.18 13.35
N ASN A 140 4.41 5.98 12.68
CA ASN A 140 4.56 6.38 11.28
C ASN A 140 3.66 5.60 10.33
N ASP A 141 3.36 4.35 10.68
CA ASP A 141 2.63 3.42 9.83
C ASP A 141 1.13 3.59 10.00
N CYS A 142 0.41 3.51 8.88
CA CYS A 142 -1.05 3.44 8.87
C CYS A 142 -1.46 1.97 8.87
N LEU A 143 -2.22 1.56 9.88
CA LEU A 143 -2.52 0.14 10.14
C LEU A 143 -3.95 -0.19 9.73
N ARG A 144 -4.18 -1.42 9.27
CA ARG A 144 -5.52 -1.91 8.92
C ARG A 144 -6.22 -2.49 10.14
N VAL A 145 -7.54 -2.59 10.09
CA VAL A 145 -8.37 -3.25 11.13
C VAL A 145 -7.80 -4.59 11.56
N GLY A 146 -7.34 -5.43 10.62
CA GLY A 146 -6.83 -6.77 10.92
C GLY A 146 -5.52 -6.80 11.73
N ASP A 147 -4.83 -5.67 11.86
CA ASP A 147 -3.61 -5.53 12.65
C ASP A 147 -3.90 -5.04 14.08
N LEU A 148 -5.15 -4.66 14.34
CA LEU A 148 -5.63 -4.05 15.57
C LEU A 148 -6.53 -5.00 16.34
N GLU A 149 -6.47 -4.90 17.66
CA GLU A 149 -7.41 -5.57 18.55
C GLU A 149 -7.80 -4.64 19.70
N MET A 150 -9.05 -4.69 20.16
CA MET A 150 -9.51 -3.90 21.32
C MET A 150 -8.60 -4.12 22.54
N TYR A 151 -8.11 -3.02 23.11
CA TYR A 151 -7.33 -3.05 24.33
C TYR A 151 -8.20 -2.72 25.54
N HIS A 152 -8.19 -3.61 26.52
CA HIS A 152 -9.04 -3.50 27.72
C HIS A 152 -8.27 -2.98 28.95
N GLY A 153 -6.96 -2.77 28.81
CA GLY A 153 -6.13 -2.27 29.90
C GLY A 153 -6.23 -0.75 30.08
N PRO A 154 -5.71 -0.24 31.20
CA PRO A 154 -5.62 1.21 31.41
C PRO A 154 -4.55 1.82 30.50
N LEU A 155 -4.81 3.03 30.01
CA LEU A 155 -3.86 3.87 29.29
C LEU A 155 -3.90 5.26 29.93
N TYR A 156 -2.79 5.68 30.52
CA TYR A 156 -2.69 6.89 31.34
C TYR A 156 -1.95 8.02 30.62
N PHE A 157 -2.29 8.28 29.35
CA PHE A 157 -1.70 9.39 28.61
C PHE A 157 -2.75 10.09 27.73
N ASP A 158 -2.58 11.40 27.56
CA ASP A 158 -3.43 12.18 26.66
C ASP A 158 -2.88 12.12 25.23
N TYR A 159 -3.58 11.38 24.37
CA TYR A 159 -3.19 11.17 22.98
C TYR A 159 -3.17 12.46 22.15
N LYS A 160 -3.82 13.54 22.59
CA LYS A 160 -3.80 14.84 21.87
C LYS A 160 -2.51 15.63 22.08
N SER A 161 -1.85 15.42 23.22
CA SER A 161 -0.63 16.13 23.59
C SER A 161 0.61 15.68 22.80
N ILE A 162 0.56 14.45 22.30
CA ILE A 162 1.68 13.77 21.70
C ILE A 162 1.84 14.17 20.22
N LYS A 163 3.01 14.71 19.87
CA LYS A 163 3.34 15.14 18.50
C LYS A 163 4.54 14.40 17.89
N SER A 164 5.31 13.68 18.71
CA SER A 164 6.48 12.92 18.26
C SER A 164 6.04 11.78 17.35
N ARG A 165 6.80 11.57 16.28
CA ARG A 165 6.60 10.46 15.34
C ARG A 165 7.67 9.41 15.51
N LEU A 166 7.30 8.13 15.47
CA LEU A 166 8.24 7.03 15.62
C LEU A 166 7.82 5.77 14.86
N PRO A 167 8.80 4.95 14.42
CA PRO A 167 8.53 3.68 13.79
C PRO A 167 8.10 2.62 14.82
N LEU A 168 7.29 1.65 14.39
CA LEU A 168 6.73 0.59 15.24
C LEU A 168 7.80 -0.15 16.06
N ARG A 169 8.92 -0.51 15.43
CA ARG A 169 10.04 -1.21 16.09
C ARG A 169 10.64 -0.41 17.25
N LYS A 170 10.80 0.91 17.07
CA LYS A 170 11.36 1.78 18.11
C LYS A 170 10.37 1.95 19.26
N ALA A 171 9.07 2.01 18.96
CA ALA A 171 8.01 2.00 19.96
C ALA A 171 8.10 0.75 20.85
N ALA A 172 8.15 -0.43 20.21
CA ALA A 172 8.19 -1.72 20.90
C ALA A 172 9.36 -1.83 21.87
N MET A 173 10.54 -1.42 21.42
CA MET A 173 11.78 -1.44 22.22
C MET A 173 11.73 -0.49 23.42
N LEU A 174 11.10 0.68 23.28
CA LEU A 174 11.05 1.66 24.36
C LEU A 174 10.04 1.27 25.44
N VAL A 175 8.93 0.62 25.10
CA VAL A 175 7.95 0.15 26.10
C VAL A 175 8.59 -0.78 27.13
N THR A 176 9.47 -1.66 26.69
CA THR A 176 10.15 -2.59 27.62
C THR A 176 11.18 -1.91 28.51
N SER A 177 11.80 -0.82 28.05
CA SER A 177 12.73 -0.04 28.87
C SER A 177 12.02 0.68 30.03
N VAL A 178 10.77 1.13 29.81
CA VAL A 178 9.97 1.82 30.84
C VAL A 178 9.44 0.85 31.90
N GLN A 179 9.09 -0.39 31.52
CA GLN A 179 8.54 -1.39 32.44
C GLN A 179 9.58 -2.12 33.32
N ARG A 180 10.88 -1.91 33.07
CA ARG A 180 11.98 -2.54 33.83
C ARG A 180 12.51 -1.69 35.00
N ILE A 181 11.91 -0.52 35.23
CA ILE A 181 12.21 0.37 36.35
C ILE A 181 11.07 0.24 37.36
#